data_AF-A0A968TW42-F1
#
_entry.id   AF-A0A968TW42-F1
#
_cell.length_a   1.000
_cell.length_b   1.000
_cell.length_c   1.000
_cell.angle_alpha   90.00
_cell.angle_beta   90.00
_cell.angle_gamma   90.00
#
_symmetry.space_group_name_H-M   'P 1'
#
loop_
_entity.id
_entity.type
_entity.pdbx_description
1 polymer ?
#
loop_
_entity_poly.entity_id
_entity_poly.type
_entity_poly.pdbx_seq_one_letter_code
_entity_poly.pdbx_strand_id
1 'polypeptide(L)'
;NLGSSLPAAPVRTLAIHPRRFNYVYVGTEVGIFASEDGGTSWAATNEGPTNCAVNDMFWMGETLVCATHGRGMFAIDLSRV
;
A
#
# COMPACT_ATOMS: atom_id res chain seq x y z
N ASN A 1 4.08 -11.04 -12.80
CA ASN A 1 3.71 -11.61 -11.48
C ASN A 1 4.55 -10.86 -10.45
N LEU A 2 3.92 -10.12 -9.53
CA LEU A 2 4.62 -9.18 -8.64
C LEU A 2 5.21 -9.84 -7.37
N GLY A 3 5.19 -11.16 -7.22
CA GLY A 3 5.81 -11.87 -6.07
C GLY A 3 4.84 -12.86 -5.42
N SER A 4 5.37 -13.87 -4.72
CA SER A 4 4.61 -15.05 -4.28
C SER A 4 3.72 -14.85 -3.05
N SER A 5 3.64 -13.65 -2.48
CA SER A 5 2.92 -13.39 -1.22
C SER A 5 1.82 -12.34 -1.31
N LEU A 6 1.50 -11.84 -2.51
CA LEU A 6 0.28 -11.06 -2.72
C LEU A 6 -0.94 -11.99 -2.75
N PRO A 7 -2.09 -11.54 -2.22
CA PRO A 7 -3.32 -12.31 -2.33
C PRO A 7 -3.72 -12.48 -3.80
N ALA A 8 -4.54 -13.49 -4.08
CA ALA A 8 -5.19 -13.67 -5.38
C ALA A 8 -6.33 -12.65 -5.56
N ALA A 9 -5.99 -11.36 -5.52
CA ALA A 9 -6.88 -10.22 -5.70
C ALA A 9 -6.27 -9.23 -6.70
N PRO A 10 -7.08 -8.49 -7.47
CA PRO A 10 -6.57 -7.46 -8.35
C PRO A 10 -5.77 -6.40 -7.59
N VAL A 11 -4.58 -6.08 -8.11
CA VAL A 11 -3.81 -4.89 -7.72
C VAL A 11 -4.34 -3.71 -8.53
N ARG A 12 -4.74 -2.64 -7.86
CA ARG A 12 -5.35 -1.46 -8.48
C ARG A 12 -4.39 -0.28 -8.57
N THR A 13 -3.48 -0.16 -7.62
CA THR A 13 -2.54 0.97 -7.52
C THR A 13 -1.26 0.53 -6.81
N LEU A 14 -0.16 1.24 -7.07
CA LEU A 14 1.15 1.02 -6.48
C LEU A 14 1.79 2.38 -6.20
N ALA A 15 2.41 2.51 -5.02
CA ALA A 15 3.14 3.71 -4.63
C ALA A 15 4.51 3.33 -4.06
N ILE A 16 5.57 3.94 -4.60
CA ILE A 16 6.94 3.77 -4.11
C ILE A 16 7.28 4.97 -3.24
N HIS A 17 7.87 4.74 -2.06
CA HIS A 17 8.26 5.84 -1.18
C HIS A 17 9.27 6.78 -1.87
N PRO A 18 9.08 8.11 -1.81
CA PRO A 18 9.87 9.07 -2.60
C PRO A 18 11.35 9.15 -2.22
N ARG A 19 11.72 8.67 -1.03
CA ARG A 19 13.10 8.68 -0.51
C ARG A 19 13.64 7.31 -0.11
N ARG A 20 12.79 6.28 -0.06
CA ARG A 20 13.12 4.94 0.44
C ARG A 20 12.63 3.92 -0.59
N PHE A 21 13.32 3.82 -1.72
CA PHE A 21 12.78 3.12 -2.90
C PHE A 21 12.52 1.62 -2.71
N ASN A 22 13.06 1.00 -1.65
CA ASN A 22 12.73 -0.37 -1.28
C ASN A 22 11.33 -0.50 -0.65
N TYR A 23 10.78 0.59 -0.11
CA TYR A 23 9.43 0.64 0.45
C TYR A 23 8.41 0.87 -0.66
N VAL A 24 7.66 -0.18 -0.95
CA VAL A 24 6.62 -0.19 -1.99
C VAL A 24 5.31 -0.62 -1.37
N TYR A 25 4.26 0.14 -1.63
CA TYR A 25 2.91 -0.20 -1.21
C TYR A 25 2.06 -0.54 -2.43
N VAL A 26 1.18 -1.53 -2.31
CA VAL A 26 0.18 -1.87 -3.31
C VAL A 26 -1.23 -1.85 -2.72
N GLY A 27 -2.12 -1.13 -3.39
CA GLY A 27 -3.53 -1.13 -3.11
C GLY A 27 -4.22 -2.22 -3.93
N THR A 28 -5.04 -3.03 -3.27
CA THR A 28 -5.77 -4.15 -3.87
C THR A 28 -7.27 -4.01 -3.63
N GLU A 29 -8.07 -4.93 -4.18
CA GLU A 29 -9.51 -5.05 -3.87
C GLU A 29 -9.78 -5.42 -2.39
N VAL A 30 -8.79 -5.93 -1.65
CA VAL A 30 -8.96 -6.43 -0.28
C VAL A 30 -8.20 -5.62 0.77
N GLY A 31 -7.50 -4.56 0.37
CA GLY A 31 -6.73 -3.70 1.26
C GLY A 31 -5.34 -3.42 0.71
N ILE A 32 -4.44 -3.01 1.60
CA ILE A 32 -3.07 -2.61 1.24
C ILE A 32 -2.04 -3.65 1.69
N PHE A 33 -1.00 -3.83 0.88
CA PHE A 33 0.18 -4.65 1.20
C PHE A 33 1.43 -3.82 1.00
N ALA A 34 2.46 -4.11 1.80
CA ALA A 34 3.73 -3.42 1.75
C ALA A 34 4.86 -4.41 1.43
N SER A 35 5.88 -3.90 0.76
CA SER A 35 7.16 -4.54 0.54
C SER A 35 8.24 -3.60 1.06
N GLU A 36 9.21 -4.15 1.77
CA GLU A 36 10.41 -3.43 2.26
C GLU A 36 11.68 -3.82 1.48
N ASP A 37 11.53 -4.65 0.44
CA ASP A 37 12.61 -5.22 -0.36
C ASP A 37 12.41 -5.00 -1.87
N GLY A 38 11.76 -3.90 -2.23
CA GLY A 38 11.59 -3.46 -3.63
C GLY A 38 10.61 -4.32 -4.44
N GLY A 39 9.68 -5.01 -3.77
CA GLY A 39 8.66 -5.87 -4.37
C GLY A 39 9.06 -7.34 -4.50
N THR A 40 10.14 -7.76 -3.84
CA THR A 40 10.57 -9.18 -3.83
C THR A 40 9.64 -10.01 -2.94
N SER A 41 9.25 -9.47 -1.79
CA SER A 41 8.26 -10.03 -0.87
C SER A 41 7.26 -8.97 -0.42
N TRP A 42 6.06 -9.43 -0.05
CA TRP A 42 4.94 -8.60 0.36
C TRP A 42 4.31 -9.11 1.65
N ALA A 43 3.93 -8.19 2.53
CA ALA A 43 3.20 -8.46 3.75
C ALA A 43 1.93 -7.59 3.83
N ALA A 44 0.88 -8.12 4.46
CA ALA A 44 -0.24 -7.29 4.87
C ALA A 44 0.25 -6.30 5.94
N THR A 45 -0.24 -5.06 5.89
CA THR A 45 0.03 -4.07 6.92
C THR A 45 -1.18 -3.91 7.85
N ASN A 46 -0.90 -3.63 9.13
CA ASN A 46 -1.92 -3.25 10.10
C ASN A 46 -2.24 -1.74 10.04
N GLU A 47 -1.56 -1.01 9.17
CA GLU A 47 -1.72 0.42 8.96
C GLU A 47 -2.55 0.67 7.70
N GLY A 48 -3.47 1.65 7.76
CA GLY A 48 -4.31 2.01 6.62
C GLY A 48 -5.54 1.10 6.40
N PRO A 49 -6.10 1.06 5.18
CA PRO A 49 -7.38 0.41 4.91
C PRO A 49 -7.28 -1.12 4.80
N THR A 50 -8.16 -1.82 5.54
CA THR A 50 -8.31 -3.29 5.50
C THR A 50 -9.70 -3.68 5.01
N ASN A 51 -9.83 -4.77 4.25
CA ASN A 51 -11.12 -5.29 3.76
C ASN A 51 -11.92 -4.26 2.93
N CYS A 52 -11.24 -3.48 2.10
CA CYS A 52 -11.87 -2.66 1.07
C CYS A 52 -10.92 -2.38 -0.10
N ALA A 53 -11.50 -2.06 -1.25
CA ALA A 53 -10.75 -1.68 -2.43
C ALA A 53 -10.02 -0.35 -2.21
N VAL A 54 -8.72 -0.37 -2.46
CA VAL A 54 -7.87 0.83 -2.48
C VAL A 54 -7.67 1.22 -3.94
N ASN A 55 -8.24 2.36 -4.33
CA ASN A 55 -8.30 2.77 -5.74
C ASN A 55 -7.11 3.62 -6.14
N ASP A 56 -6.60 4.44 -5.22
CA ASP A 56 -5.51 5.34 -5.50
C ASP A 56 -4.65 5.57 -4.24
N MET A 57 -3.37 5.85 -4.45
CA MET A 57 -2.40 6.08 -3.40
C MET A 57 -1.35 7.10 -3.84
N PHE A 58 -1.00 8.04 -2.96
CA PHE A 58 0.07 9.00 -3.22
C PHE A 58 0.76 9.44 -1.94
N TRP A 59 2.03 9.83 -2.07
CA TRP A 59 2.84 10.28 -0.95
C TRP A 59 2.72 11.79 -0.72
N MET A 60 2.61 12.17 0.54
CA MET A 60 2.75 13.53 1.05
C MET A 60 3.84 13.55 2.13
N GLY A 61 5.09 13.74 1.71
CA GLY A 61 6.24 13.56 2.61
C GLY A 61 6.37 12.10 3.06
N GLU A 62 6.32 11.86 4.37
CA GLU A 62 6.38 10.52 4.97
C GLU A 62 4.99 9.88 5.16
N THR A 63 3.92 10.55 4.72
CA THR A 63 2.55 10.05 4.81
C THR A 63 2.07 9.51 3.48
N LEU A 64 1.65 8.25 3.44
CA LEU A 64 0.93 7.67 2.31
C LEU A 64 -0.57 7.88 2.48
N VAL A 65 -1.18 8.61 1.55
CA VAL A 65 -2.64 8.78 1.48
C VAL A 65 -3.22 7.65 0.65
N CYS A 66 -4.28 7.02 1.14
CA CYS A 66 -4.97 5.92 0.48
C CYS A 66 -6.44 6.28 0.24
N ALA A 67 -6.88 6.37 -1.00
CA ALA A 67 -8.27 6.59 -1.37
C ALA A 67 -8.98 5.25 -1.61
N THR A 68 -10.12 5.04 -0.94
CA THR A 68 -10.85 3.76 -1.00
C THR A 68 -12.19 3.92 -1.71
N HIS A 69 -12.77 2.80 -2.15
CA HIS A 69 -14.16 2.77 -2.60
C HIS A 69 -15.12 2.70 -1.39
N GLY A 70 -15.85 3.78 -1.14
CA GLY A 70 -16.96 3.80 -0.17
C GLY A 70 -16.59 3.91 1.32
N ARG A 71 -15.30 3.97 1.66
CA ARG A 71 -14.84 4.10 3.07
C ARG A 71 -13.99 5.35 3.35
N GLY A 72 -13.95 6.28 2.40
CA GLY A 72 -13.21 7.53 2.53
C GLY A 72 -11.71 7.38 2.28
N MET A 73 -10.92 8.19 2.97
CA MET A 73 -9.46 8.22 2.85
C MET A 73 -8.79 7.78 4.16
N PHE A 74 -7.66 7.10 4.02
CA PHE A 74 -6.81 6.64 5.12
C PHE A 74 -5.41 7.22 4.95
N ALA A 75 -4.66 7.26 6.04
CA ALA A 75 -3.28 7.71 6.05
C ALA A 75 -2.40 6.68 6.77
N ILE A 76 -1.23 6.40 6.20
CA ILE A 76 -0.15 5.65 6.84
C ILE A 76 1.00 6.63 7.02
N ASP A 77 1.44 6.85 8.25
CA ASP A 77 2.48 7.84 8.58
C ASP A 77 3.77 7.14 9.01
N LEU A 78 4.80 7.26 8.18
CA LEU A 78 6.10 6.65 8.44
C LEU A 78 7.11 7.60 9.08
N SER A 79 6.68 8.78 9.57
CA SER A 79 7.57 9.73 10.27
C SER A 79 8.00 9.26 11.66
N ARG A 80 7.35 8.20 12.18
CA ARG A 80 7.55 7.67 13.53
C ARG A 80 8.35 6.37 13.57
N VAL A 81 8.84 5.92 12.41
CA VAL A 81 9.58 4.67 12.23
C VAL A 81 11.07 4.95 12.11
#